data_AF-A0A8J3K220-F1
#
_entry.id   AF-A0A8J3K220-F1
#
_cell.length_a   1.000
_cell.length_b   1.000
_cell.length_c   1.000
_cell.angle_alpha   90.00
_cell.angle_beta   90.00
_cell.angle_gamma   90.00
#
_symmetry.space_group_name_H-M   'P 1'
#
loop_
_entity.id
_entity.type
_entity.pdbx_description
1 polymer ?
#
loop_
_entity_poly.entity_id
_entity_poly.type
_entity_poly.pdbx_seq_one_letter_code
_entity_poly.pdbx_strand_id
1 'polypeptide(L)'
;MATFPDVSITDLEAAYAAWPGISDAKTALWALILRVRIERAAACLPGSVIAAPPDISMVERRLHLSIGEPGLTPTDHVRRLGRVAAAVGAYSAICELLHGRNPDPTPPFQDVAAWTVAVDALESELNIVRPATTAHPPKARSVPTAPVP
;
A
#
# COMPACT_ATOMS: atom_id res chain seq x y z
N MET A 1 12.00 21.70 7.16
CA MET A 1 11.59 21.01 5.91
C MET A 1 12.32 19.69 5.86
N ALA A 2 11.67 18.60 6.25
CA ALA A 2 12.19 17.27 5.95
C ALA A 2 11.48 16.82 4.67
N THR A 3 12.04 17.21 3.53
CA THR A 3 11.83 16.46 2.29
C THR A 3 12.33 15.06 2.62
N PHE A 4 11.42 14.09 2.72
CA PHE A 4 11.84 12.69 2.68
C PHE A 4 12.81 12.55 1.52
N PRO A 5 13.96 11.86 1.68
CA PRO A 5 14.83 11.63 0.55
C PRO A 5 13.96 11.09 -0.59
N ASP A 6 14.19 11.62 -1.78
CA ASP A 6 13.43 11.32 -3.01
C ASP A 6 13.76 9.88 -3.47
N VAL A 7 13.63 8.93 -2.55
CA VAL A 7 13.90 7.52 -2.77
C VAL A 7 12.78 7.06 -3.66
N SER A 8 13.09 6.71 -4.91
CA SER A 8 12.08 6.19 -5.82
C SER A 8 11.43 4.95 -5.20
N ILE A 9 10.10 4.83 -5.30
CA ILE A 9 9.41 3.56 -4.94
C ILE A 9 10.03 2.40 -5.72
N THR A 10 10.45 2.65 -6.96
CA THR A 10 11.14 1.65 -7.79
C THR A 10 12.45 1.20 -7.16
N ASP A 11 13.22 2.10 -6.53
CA ASP A 11 14.46 1.75 -5.84
C ASP A 11 14.19 0.95 -4.56
N LEU A 12 13.11 1.29 -3.83
CA LEU A 12 12.67 0.52 -2.66
C LEU A 12 12.20 -0.89 -3.05
N GLU A 13 11.42 -1.02 -4.12
CA GLU A 13 10.96 -2.31 -4.64
C GLU A 13 12.12 -3.16 -5.16
N ALA A 14 13.10 -2.55 -5.85
CA ALA A 14 14.30 -3.23 -6.32
C ALA A 14 15.21 -3.67 -5.17
N ALA A 15 15.42 -2.79 -4.17
CA ALA A 15 16.19 -3.12 -2.96
C ALA A 15 15.51 -4.25 -2.18
N TYR A 16 14.19 -4.23 -2.06
CA TYR A 16 13.42 -5.33 -1.47
C TYR A 16 13.60 -6.64 -2.22
N ALA A 17 13.53 -6.62 -3.56
CA ALA A 17 13.70 -7.81 -4.38
C ALA A 17 15.10 -8.43 -4.22
N ALA A 18 16.13 -7.59 -4.12
CA ALA A 18 17.52 -8.00 -3.95
C ALA A 18 17.88 -8.42 -2.50
N TRP A 19 17.05 -8.08 -1.51
CA TRP A 19 17.39 -8.30 -0.10
C TRP A 19 17.24 -9.78 0.32
N PRO A 20 18.30 -10.40 0.88
CA PRO A 20 18.27 -11.78 1.38
C PRO A 20 17.65 -11.90 2.78
N GLY A 21 16.58 -11.14 3.06
CA GLY A 21 15.87 -11.18 4.34
C GLY A 21 15.07 -12.47 4.56
N ILE A 22 14.82 -12.81 5.83
CA ILE A 22 13.87 -13.87 6.23
C ILE A 22 12.42 -13.44 5.94
N SER A 23 11.51 -14.39 5.76
CA SER A 23 10.12 -14.17 5.32
C SER A 23 9.39 -13.07 6.10
N ASP A 24 9.48 -13.09 7.43
CA ASP A 24 8.74 -12.15 8.29
C ASP A 24 9.31 -10.73 8.22
N ALA A 25 10.62 -10.61 8.05
CA ALA A 25 11.27 -9.33 7.81
C ALA A 25 10.88 -8.76 6.43
N LYS A 26 10.65 -9.65 5.44
CA LYS A 26 10.16 -9.26 4.12
C LYS A 26 8.69 -8.81 4.15
N THR A 27 7.82 -9.44 4.93
CA THR A 27 6.42 -8.99 5.05
C THR A 27 6.32 -7.62 5.70
N ALA A 28 7.13 -7.35 6.74
CA ALA A 28 7.21 -6.03 7.37
C ALA A 28 7.75 -4.94 6.42
N LEU A 29 8.82 -5.24 5.68
CA LEU A 29 9.38 -4.30 4.70
C LEU A 29 8.41 -4.05 3.53
N TRP A 30 7.69 -5.08 3.07
CA TRP A 30 6.68 -4.92 2.03
C TRP A 30 5.49 -4.09 2.52
N ALA A 31 5.05 -4.25 3.76
CA ALA A 31 4.03 -3.39 4.36
C ALA A 31 4.46 -1.91 4.36
N LEU A 32 5.73 -1.61 4.68
CA LEU A 32 6.27 -0.25 4.55
C LEU A 32 6.22 0.27 3.11
N ILE A 33 6.59 -0.54 2.13
CA ILE A 33 6.51 -0.18 0.70
C ILE A 33 5.05 0.13 0.31
N LEU A 34 4.10 -0.72 0.72
CA LEU A 34 2.67 -0.50 0.45
C LEU A 34 2.17 0.80 1.08
N ARG A 35 2.58 1.13 2.30
CA ARG A 35 2.25 2.41 2.93
C ARG A 35 2.73 3.60 2.08
N VAL A 36 4.01 3.60 1.68
CA VAL A 36 4.59 4.67 0.87
C VAL A 36 3.87 4.80 -0.47
N ARG A 37 3.48 3.68 -1.09
CA ARG A 37 2.69 3.67 -2.33
C ARG A 37 1.35 4.38 -2.16
N ILE A 38 0.61 4.09 -1.09
CA ILE A 38 -0.67 4.74 -0.78
C ILE A 38 -0.48 6.24 -0.52
N GLU A 39 0.54 6.63 0.25
CA GLU A 39 0.87 8.03 0.54
C GLU A 39 1.16 8.81 -0.75
N ARG A 40 1.91 8.23 -1.69
CA ARG A 40 2.16 8.85 -3.00
C ARG A 40 0.91 8.94 -3.86
N ALA A 41 0.09 7.88 -3.88
CA ALA A 41 -1.16 7.91 -4.61
C ALA A 41 -2.07 9.05 -4.13
N ALA A 42 -2.17 9.25 -2.81
CA ALA A 42 -2.89 10.37 -2.22
C ALA A 42 -2.24 11.73 -2.50
N ALA A 43 -0.91 11.79 -2.63
CA ALA A 43 -0.19 13.03 -2.98
C ALA A 43 -0.44 13.47 -4.43
N CYS A 44 -0.64 12.52 -5.35
CA CYS A 44 -0.95 12.79 -6.76
C CYS A 44 -2.37 13.33 -6.99
N LEU A 45 -3.26 13.21 -6.02
CA LEU A 45 -4.62 13.73 -6.14
C LEU A 45 -4.62 15.28 -6.17
N PRO A 46 -5.46 15.91 -7.00
CA PRO A 46 -5.50 17.36 -7.16
C PRO A 46 -5.68 18.10 -5.82
N GLY A 47 -4.82 19.07 -5.54
CA GLY A 47 -4.90 19.91 -4.33
C GLY A 47 -6.12 20.83 -4.26
N SER A 48 -6.89 20.97 -5.34
CA SER A 48 -8.18 21.68 -5.35
C SER A 48 -9.23 21.06 -4.43
N VAL A 49 -9.00 19.80 -4.03
CA VAL A 49 -9.87 19.04 -3.15
C VAL A 49 -9.56 19.30 -1.67
N ILE A 50 -8.33 19.73 -1.34
CA ILE A 50 -7.89 20.07 0.03
C ILE A 50 -6.83 21.18 -0.02
N ALA A 51 -7.17 22.37 0.48
CA ALA A 51 -6.23 23.47 0.70
C ALA A 51 -5.34 23.20 1.94
N ALA A 52 -4.50 22.17 1.90
CA ALA A 52 -3.48 21.88 2.90
C ALA A 52 -2.34 21.03 2.31
N PRO A 53 -1.10 21.18 2.79
CA PRO A 53 -0.01 20.26 2.46
C PRO A 53 -0.41 18.81 2.79
N PRO A 54 0.02 17.81 2.00
CA PRO A 54 -0.19 16.41 2.34
C PRO A 54 0.61 16.07 3.59
N ASP A 55 -0.05 16.08 4.74
CA ASP A 55 0.44 15.43 5.95
C ASP A 55 -0.15 14.00 6.03
N ILE A 56 0.50 13.11 6.78
CA ILE A 56 0.11 11.70 6.98
C ILE A 56 -1.35 11.60 7.44
N SER A 57 -1.81 12.58 8.24
CA SER A 57 -3.18 12.72 8.74
C SER A 57 -4.24 12.96 7.64
N MET A 58 -3.81 13.27 6.41
CA MET A 58 -4.70 13.65 5.31
C MET A 58 -4.82 12.59 4.20
N VAL A 59 -4.06 11.50 4.28
CA VAL A 59 -4.06 10.42 3.26
C VAL A 59 -5.46 9.84 3.10
N GLU A 60 -6.07 9.37 4.19
CA GLU A 60 -7.42 8.79 4.16
C GLU A 60 -8.45 9.78 3.61
N ARG A 61 -8.40 11.04 4.06
CA ARG A 61 -9.32 12.09 3.63
C ARG A 61 -9.18 12.40 2.14
N ARG A 62 -7.95 12.47 1.62
CA ARG A 62 -7.70 12.70 0.19
C ARG A 62 -8.24 11.58 -0.67
N LEU A 63 -7.98 10.32 -0.30
CA LEU A 63 -8.49 9.15 -1.03
C LEU A 63 -10.02 9.11 -1.04
N HIS A 64 -10.68 9.42 0.08
CA HIS A 64 -12.15 9.48 0.10
C HIS A 64 -12.70 10.57 -0.82
N LEU A 65 -12.03 11.72 -0.90
CA LEU A 65 -12.51 12.80 -1.75
C LEU A 65 -12.32 12.53 -3.25
N SER A 66 -11.39 11.67 -3.66
CA SER A 66 -11.27 11.26 -5.07
C SER A 66 -12.46 10.45 -5.58
N ILE A 67 -13.34 9.98 -4.68
CA ILE A 67 -14.59 9.31 -5.03
C ILE A 67 -15.57 10.29 -5.71
N GLY A 68 -15.56 11.56 -5.29
CA GLY A 68 -16.49 12.60 -5.78
C GLY A 68 -16.06 13.29 -7.08
N GLU A 69 -15.12 12.71 -7.84
CA GLU A 69 -14.62 13.32 -9.07
C GLU A 69 -15.76 13.46 -10.12
N PRO A 70 -15.95 14.64 -10.72
CA PRO A 70 -17.01 14.85 -11.70
C PRO A 70 -16.78 14.00 -12.95
N GLY A 71 -17.85 13.42 -13.49
CA GLY A 71 -17.80 12.60 -14.71
C GLY A 71 -17.82 11.09 -14.49
N LEU A 72 -17.84 10.62 -13.23
CA LEU A 72 -18.02 9.21 -12.92
C LEU A 72 -19.48 8.77 -13.09
N THR A 73 -19.71 7.63 -13.72
CA THR A 73 -21.03 6.99 -13.72
C THR A 73 -21.33 6.41 -12.33
N PRO A 74 -22.61 6.13 -11.99
CA PRO A 74 -22.96 5.49 -10.72
C PRO A 74 -22.20 4.17 -10.46
N THR A 75 -21.98 3.38 -11.51
CA THR A 75 -21.24 2.12 -11.43
C THR A 75 -19.75 2.37 -11.16
N ASP A 76 -19.15 3.36 -11.81
CA ASP A 76 -17.75 3.73 -11.58
C ASP A 76 -17.56 4.28 -10.16
N HIS A 77 -18.53 5.04 -9.67
CA HIS A 77 -18.52 5.57 -8.31
C HIS A 77 -18.52 4.44 -7.25
N VAL A 78 -19.37 3.42 -7.41
CA VAL A 78 -19.40 2.25 -6.51
C VAL A 78 -18.07 1.47 -6.59
N ARG A 79 -17.54 1.27 -7.80
CA ARG A 79 -16.26 0.59 -8.00
C ARG A 79 -15.12 1.35 -7.32
N ARG A 80 -15.03 2.66 -7.52
CA ARG A 80 -14.02 3.53 -6.91
C ARG A 80 -14.14 3.57 -5.40
N LEU A 81 -15.36 3.70 -4.87
CA LEU A 81 -15.64 3.62 -3.43
C LEU A 81 -15.08 2.32 -2.84
N GLY A 82 -15.33 1.17 -3.46
CA GLY A 82 -14.81 -0.12 -3.00
C GLY A 82 -13.28 -0.18 -3.00
N ARG A 83 -12.63 0.32 -4.05
CA ARG A 83 -11.15 0.35 -4.16
C ARG A 83 -10.51 1.29 -3.13
N VAL A 84 -11.09 2.47 -2.95
CA VAL A 84 -10.65 3.45 -1.95
C VAL A 84 -10.83 2.88 -0.54
N ALA A 85 -11.98 2.30 -0.21
CA ALA A 85 -12.24 1.71 1.10
C ALA A 85 -11.25 0.57 1.42
N ALA A 86 -10.97 -0.31 0.45
CA ALA A 86 -9.99 -1.38 0.62
C ALA A 86 -8.57 -0.84 0.86
N ALA A 87 -8.15 0.18 0.11
CA ALA A 87 -6.83 0.77 0.26
C ALA A 87 -6.68 1.56 1.57
N VAL A 88 -7.73 2.28 2.00
CA VAL A 88 -7.74 2.93 3.32
C VAL A 88 -7.67 1.88 4.42
N GLY A 89 -8.45 0.80 4.34
CA GLY A 89 -8.37 -0.30 5.31
C GLY A 89 -6.97 -0.91 5.41
N ALA A 90 -6.31 -1.13 4.26
CA ALA A 90 -4.91 -1.56 4.23
C ALA A 90 -3.97 -0.54 4.89
N TYR A 91 -4.13 0.75 4.56
CA TYR A 91 -3.32 1.83 5.14
C TYR A 91 -3.43 1.92 6.66
N SER A 92 -4.66 1.90 7.20
CA SER A 92 -4.89 1.95 8.65
C SER A 92 -4.30 0.71 9.33
N ALA A 93 -4.47 -0.49 8.76
CA ALA A 93 -3.90 -1.73 9.31
C ALA A 93 -2.37 -1.70 9.33
N ILE A 94 -1.73 -1.23 8.26
CA ILE A 94 -0.28 -1.05 8.21
C ILE A 94 0.18 -0.01 9.24
N CYS A 95 -0.52 1.11 9.38
CA CYS A 95 -0.18 2.14 10.37
C CYS A 95 -0.30 1.61 11.81
N GLU A 96 -1.35 0.86 12.14
CA GLU A 96 -1.53 0.23 13.46
C GLU A 96 -0.37 -0.73 13.79
N LEU A 97 0.09 -1.49 12.80
CA LEU A 97 1.25 -2.36 12.93
C LEU A 97 2.55 -1.57 13.18
N LEU A 98 2.79 -0.51 12.40
CA LEU A 98 3.99 0.31 12.53
C LEU A 98 4.03 1.15 13.81
N HIS A 99 2.89 1.52 14.36
CA HIS A 99 2.79 2.24 15.63
C HIS A 99 2.87 1.31 16.85
N GLY A 100 3.12 0.01 16.67
CA GLY A 100 3.26 -0.95 17.76
C GLY A 100 1.98 -1.21 18.55
N ARG A 101 0.82 -0.88 17.97
CA ARG A 101 -0.49 -1.20 18.55
C ARG A 101 -0.88 -2.65 18.31
N ASN A 102 -0.21 -3.31 17.36
CA ASN A 102 -0.30 -4.75 17.16
C ASN A 102 0.77 -5.47 18.00
N PRO A 103 0.40 -6.45 18.85
CA PRO A 103 1.36 -7.23 19.63
C PRO A 103 2.32 -8.06 18.76
N ASP A 104 1.95 -8.35 17.51
CA ASP A 104 2.84 -8.95 16.52
C ASP A 104 3.32 -7.87 15.53
N PRO A 105 4.62 -7.51 15.52
CA PRO A 105 5.15 -6.49 14.61
C PRO A 105 5.29 -7.01 13.17
N THR A 106 5.05 -8.30 12.93
CA THR A 106 5.18 -8.91 11.60
C THR A 106 3.81 -9.24 11.03
N PRO A 107 3.40 -8.60 9.91
CA PRO A 107 2.11 -8.90 9.33
C PRO A 107 2.14 -10.29 8.71
N PRO A 108 1.07 -11.10 8.89
CA PRO A 108 1.00 -12.41 8.26
C PRO A 108 0.93 -12.23 6.74
N PHE A 109 1.51 -13.18 6.01
CA PHE A 109 1.63 -13.11 4.55
C PHE A 109 0.30 -12.86 3.84
N GLN A 110 -0.79 -13.48 4.33
CA GLN A 110 -2.13 -13.34 3.76
C GLN A 110 -2.64 -11.89 3.79
N ASP A 111 -2.37 -11.15 4.86
CA ASP A 111 -2.79 -9.76 5.00
C ASP A 111 -2.00 -8.89 4.03
N VAL A 112 -0.69 -9.13 3.94
CA VAL A 112 0.20 -8.44 2.99
C VAL A 112 -0.21 -8.68 1.54
N ALA A 113 -0.62 -9.90 1.20
CA ALA A 113 -1.13 -10.22 -0.13
C ALA A 113 -2.45 -9.49 -0.43
N ALA A 114 -3.39 -9.47 0.52
CA ALA A 114 -4.65 -8.74 0.40
C ALA A 114 -4.43 -7.22 0.25
N TRP A 115 -3.53 -6.65 1.05
CA TRP A 115 -3.15 -5.23 0.97
C TRP A 115 -2.53 -4.92 -0.39
N THR A 116 -1.65 -5.79 -0.90
CA THR A 116 -1.04 -5.60 -2.23
C THR A 116 -2.11 -5.49 -3.32
N VAL A 117 -3.10 -6.39 -3.32
CA VAL A 117 -4.22 -6.36 -4.28
C VAL A 117 -5.02 -5.05 -4.14
N ALA A 118 -5.28 -4.60 -2.92
CA ALA A 118 -5.99 -3.34 -2.68
C ALA A 118 -5.21 -2.12 -3.20
N VAL A 119 -3.90 -2.06 -2.95
CA VAL A 119 -3.05 -0.95 -3.44
C VAL A 119 -2.93 -0.97 -4.97
N ASP A 120 -2.74 -2.15 -5.58
CA ASP A 120 -2.67 -2.30 -7.03
C ASP A 120 -3.98 -1.84 -7.71
N ALA A 121 -5.12 -2.22 -7.14
CA ALA A 121 -6.44 -1.79 -7.64
C ALA A 121 -6.66 -0.28 -7.50
N LEU A 122 -6.18 0.32 -6.40
CA LEU A 122 -6.23 1.77 -6.18
C LEU A 122 -5.39 2.52 -7.22
N GLU A 123 -4.12 2.12 -7.40
CA GLU A 123 -3.23 2.77 -8.36
C GLU A 123 -3.76 2.67 -9.80
N SER A 124 -4.32 1.52 -10.17
CA SER A 124 -4.99 1.35 -11.45
C SER A 124 -6.21 2.26 -11.59
N GLU A 125 -7.02 2.43 -10.55
CA GLU A 125 -8.19 3.33 -10.54
C GLU A 125 -7.81 4.81 -10.67
N LEU A 126 -6.65 5.18 -10.13
CA LEU A 126 -6.12 6.54 -10.16
C LEU A 126 -5.18 6.80 -11.35
N ASN A 127 -5.06 5.84 -12.30
CA ASN A 127 -4.17 5.90 -13.45
C ASN A 127 -2.70 6.20 -13.08
N ILE A 128 -2.23 5.68 -11.94
CA ILE A 128 -0.84 5.81 -11.51
C ILE A 128 -0.01 4.79 -12.29
N VAL A 129 0.73 5.28 -13.29
CA VAL A 129 1.61 4.44 -14.11
C VAL A 129 2.87 4.09 -13.32
N ARG A 130 3.04 2.80 -13.04
CA ARG A 130 4.31 2.26 -12.53
C ARG A 130 5.18 1.77 -13.69
N PRO A 131 6.51 1.95 -13.64
CA PRO A 131 7.40 1.12 -14.45
C PRO A 131 7.14 -0.34 -14.06
N ALA A 132 7.16 -1.27 -15.02
CA ALA A 132 6.84 -2.68 -14.78
C ALA A 132 7.77 -3.26 -13.68
N THR A 133 7.26 -3.41 -12.46
CA THR A 133 8.02 -3.97 -11.34
C THR A 133 7.95 -5.50 -11.36
N THR A 134 9.10 -6.16 -11.23
CA THR A 134 9.29 -7.62 -11.08
C THR A 134 9.16 -8.12 -9.64
N ALA A 135 8.76 -7.28 -8.69
CA ALA A 135 8.72 -7.63 -7.27
C ALA A 135 7.41 -8.37 -6.94
N HIS A 136 7.51 -9.69 -6.82
CA HIS A 136 6.46 -10.52 -6.25
C HIS A 136 6.40 -10.37 -4.72
N PRO A 137 5.21 -10.44 -4.11
CA PRO A 137 5.06 -10.45 -2.66
C PRO A 137 5.90 -11.60 -2.03
N PRO A 138 6.29 -11.48 -0.75
CA PRO A 138 7.23 -12.43 -0.12
C PRO A 138 6.71 -13.86 -0.21
N LYS A 139 7.39 -14.72 -0.97
CA LYS A 139 6.90 -16.08 -1.24
C LYS A 139 6.66 -16.86 0.08
N ALA A 140 5.44 -17.35 0.28
CA ALA A 140 5.12 -18.19 1.44
C ALA A 140 6.08 -19.38 1.54
N ARG A 141 6.64 -19.61 2.73
CA ARG A 141 7.51 -20.76 2.99
C ARG A 141 6.65 -22.02 2.95
N SER A 142 6.90 -22.93 2.01
CA SER A 142 6.43 -24.30 2.12
C SER A 142 7.11 -24.91 3.35
N VAL A 143 6.32 -25.19 4.39
CA VAL A 143 6.77 -25.98 5.53
C VAL A 143 7.11 -27.37 4.98
N PRO A 144 8.34 -27.89 5.15
CA PRO A 144 8.61 -29.27 4.80
C PRO A 144 7.81 -30.15 5.78
N THR A 145 6.80 -30.83 5.27
CA THR A 145 6.11 -31.89 5.99
C THR A 145 7.14 -32.97 6.31
N ALA A 146 7.56 -33.04 7.57
CA ALA A 146 8.38 -34.15 8.03
C ALA A 146 7.58 -35.45 7.80
N PRO A 147 8.19 -36.53 7.26
CA PRO A 147 7.53 -37.81 7.21
C PRO A 147 7.30 -38.27 8.66
N VAL A 148 6.04 -38.48 9.00
CA VAL A 148 5.63 -39.09 10.27
C VAL A 148 6.16 -40.54 10.27
N PRO A 149 6.82 -41.00 11.36
CA PRO A 149 7.38 -42.35 11.45
C PRO A 149 6.32 -43.45 11.45
#